data_AF-A0A9X4MDF3-F1
#
_entry.id   AF-A0A9X4MDF3-F1
#
_cell.length_a   1.000
_cell.length_b   1.000
_cell.length_c   1.000
_cell.angle_alpha   90.00
_cell.angle_beta   90.00
_cell.angle_gamma   90.00
#
_symmetry.space_group_name_H-M   'P 1'
#
loop_
_entity.id
_entity.type
_entity.pdbx_description
1 polymer ?
#
loop_
_entity_poly.entity_id
_entity_poly.type
_entity_poly.pdbx_seq_one_letter_code
_entity_poly.pdbx_strand_id
1 'polypeptide(L)'
;MTTVPQQRLVHRQEFAELEVGETITELSIDGGKARLRTEKGQASEWRDYKAVTLNKQTCAAFFQENDKLLASVNAQLLADPVTV
;
A
#
# COMPACT_ATOMS: atom_id res chain seq x y z
N MET A 1 29.75 -2.38 8.24
CA MET A 1 28.33 -2.40 7.83
C MET A 1 27.51 -2.85 9.03
N THR A 2 26.77 -1.94 9.65
CA THR A 2 25.90 -2.23 10.80
C THR A 2 24.60 -2.82 10.30
N THR A 3 24.33 -4.07 10.66
CA THR A 3 23.07 -4.75 10.33
C THR A 3 21.98 -4.18 11.24
N VAL A 4 20.99 -3.51 10.66
CA VAL A 4 19.81 -3.08 11.43
C VAL A 4 19.00 -4.35 11.71
N PRO A 5 18.72 -4.70 12.99
CA PRO A 5 17.90 -5.87 13.29
C PRO A 5 16.52 -5.65 12.67
N GLN A 6 16.10 -6.57 11.80
CA GLN A 6 14.75 -6.54 11.24
C GLN A 6 13.75 -6.71 12.40
N GLN A 7 13.10 -5.62 12.78
CA GLN A 7 12.07 -5.65 13.81
C GLN A 7 10.85 -6.38 13.26
N ARG A 8 10.38 -7.37 14.02
CA ARG A 8 9.11 -8.04 13.74
C ARG A 8 8.00 -7.15 14.27
N LEU A 9 7.12 -6.68 13.39
CA LEU A 9 5.81 -6.19 13.81
C LEU A 9 5.02 -7.40 14.32
N VAL A 10 5.08 -7.66 15.62
CA VAL A 10 4.43 -8.82 16.26
C VAL A 10 2.98 -8.53 16.60
N HIS A 11 2.61 -7.25 16.61
CA HIS A 11 1.28 -6.76 16.94
C HIS A 11 0.65 -6.14 15.71
N ARG A 12 -0.68 -6.26 15.62
CA ARG A 12 -1.46 -5.54 14.63
C ARG A 12 -1.25 -4.04 14.87
N GLN A 13 -0.82 -3.34 13.83
CA GLN A 13 -0.73 -1.90 13.81
C GLN A 13 -1.87 -1.38 12.96
N GLU A 14 -2.67 -0.48 13.53
CA GLU A 14 -3.58 0.34 12.74
C GLU A 14 -2.75 1.43 12.07
N PHE A 15 -2.86 1.53 10.75
CA PHE A 15 -2.24 2.59 9.96
C PHE A 15 -3.24 3.69 9.73
N ALA A 16 -2.77 4.94 9.71
CA ALA A 16 -3.62 6.07 9.36
C ALA A 16 -4.17 5.89 7.94
N GLU A 17 -5.38 6.38 7.71
CA GLU A 17 -5.95 6.42 6.37
C GLU A 17 -5.14 7.37 5.47
N LEU A 18 -5.24 7.12 4.18
CA LEU A 18 -4.58 7.91 3.16
C LEU A 18 -5.36 9.23 3.03
N GLU A 19 -4.82 10.32 3.53
CA GLU A 19 -5.42 11.65 3.39
C GLU A 19 -4.43 12.63 2.77
N VAL A 20 -4.84 13.29 1.69
CA VAL A 20 -4.11 14.38 1.05
C VAL A 20 -5.04 15.60 1.00
N GLY A 21 -4.62 16.70 1.64
CA GLY A 21 -5.42 17.92 1.74
C GLY A 21 -5.46 18.79 0.47
N GLU A 22 -4.74 18.38 -0.58
CA GLU A 22 -4.61 19.08 -1.85
C GLU A 22 -5.11 18.22 -3.01
N THR A 23 -5.35 18.86 -4.16
CA THR A 23 -5.76 18.16 -5.38
C THR A 23 -4.66 17.21 -5.85
N ILE A 24 -5.04 15.96 -6.12
CA ILE A 24 -4.15 14.94 -6.67
C ILE A 24 -4.02 15.12 -8.17
N THR A 25 -2.82 15.47 -8.62
CA THR A 25 -2.49 15.63 -10.03
C THR A 25 -1.69 14.45 -10.58
N GLU A 26 -1.08 13.66 -9.70
CA GLU A 26 -0.28 12.49 -10.06
C GLU A 26 -0.57 11.34 -9.09
N LEU A 27 -0.83 10.17 -9.65
CA LEU A 27 -0.95 8.91 -8.94
C LEU A 27 -0.03 7.87 -9.59
N SER A 28 0.67 7.11 -8.76
CA SER A 28 1.42 5.94 -9.20
C SER A 28 0.89 4.70 -8.47
N ILE A 29 0.79 3.59 -9.19
CA ILE A 29 0.42 2.29 -8.66
C ILE A 29 1.50 1.27 -9.00
N ASP A 30 1.88 0.46 -8.02
CA ASP A 30 2.82 -0.63 -8.19
C ASP A 30 2.25 -1.94 -7.64
N GLY A 31 2.66 -3.06 -8.24
CA GLY A 31 2.26 -4.40 -7.85
C GLY A 31 3.44 -5.18 -7.30
N GLY A 32 3.29 -5.79 -6.13
CA GLY A 32 4.34 -6.59 -5.51
C GLY A 32 3.83 -7.89 -4.91
N LYS A 33 4.76 -8.71 -4.41
CA LYS A 33 4.44 -9.95 -3.69
C LYS A 33 4.99 -9.89 -2.27
N ALA A 34 4.14 -10.22 -1.30
CA ALA A 34 4.51 -10.44 0.08
C ALA A 34 4.65 -11.93 0.35
N ARG A 35 5.73 -12.34 1.03
CA ARG A 35 5.91 -13.71 1.50
C ARG A 35 5.26 -13.87 2.87
N LEU A 36 4.14 -14.59 2.92
CA LEU A 36 3.45 -14.93 4.15
C LEU A 36 4.03 -16.19 4.78
N ARG A 37 4.26 -16.13 6.09
CA ARG A 37 4.56 -17.32 6.88
C ARG A 37 3.26 -18.04 7.20
N THR A 38 3.24 -19.32 6.92
CA THR A 38 2.18 -20.25 7.30
C THR A 38 2.57 -20.93 8.62
N GLU A 39 1.76 -21.88 9.06
CA GLU A 39 2.03 -22.68 10.25
C GLU A 39 3.40 -23.37 10.20
N LYS A 40 3.97 -23.65 11.37
CA LYS A 40 5.30 -24.28 11.47
C LYS A 40 5.30 -25.62 10.73
N GLY A 41 6.23 -25.78 9.79
CA GLY A 41 6.35 -26.99 8.97
C GLY A 41 5.64 -26.90 7.63
N GLN A 42 4.85 -25.84 7.38
CA GLN A 42 4.22 -25.57 6.10
C GLN A 42 5.07 -24.61 5.25
N ALA A 43 4.91 -24.71 3.93
CA ALA A 43 5.58 -23.82 2.99
C ALA A 43 5.03 -22.39 3.10
N SER A 44 5.90 -21.40 3.00
CA SER A 44 5.47 -20.00 2.89
C SER A 44 4.71 -19.76 1.59
N GLU A 45 3.79 -18.81 1.61
CA GLU A 45 3.01 -18.43 0.44
C GLU A 45 3.44 -17.06 -0.06
N TRP A 46 3.41 -16.86 -1.38
CA TRP A 46 3.55 -15.55 -1.99
C TRP A 46 2.17 -15.04 -2.38
N ARG A 47 1.83 -13.85 -1.93
CA ARG A 47 0.53 -13.22 -2.18
C ARG A 47 0.72 -11.81 -2.70
N ASP A 48 -0.14 -11.41 -3.62
CA ASP A 48 -0.05 -10.10 -4.26
C ASP A 48 -0.54 -8.97 -3.35
N TYR A 49 0.12 -7.82 -3.47
CA TYR A 49 -0.35 -6.56 -2.93
C TYR A 49 -0.25 -5.47 -4.01
N LYS A 50 -0.96 -4.37 -3.80
CA LYS A 50 -0.84 -3.16 -4.61
C LYS A 50 -0.45 -2.00 -3.71
N ALA A 51 0.53 -1.23 -4.11
CA ALA A 51 0.89 0.02 -3.45
C ALA A 51 0.47 1.20 -4.31
N VAL A 52 -0.03 2.26 -3.68
CA VAL A 52 -0.39 3.51 -4.34
C VAL A 52 0.39 4.66 -3.70
N THR A 53 0.87 5.58 -4.51
CA THR A 53 1.49 6.83 -4.07
C THR A 53 0.72 8.01 -4.67
N LEU A 54 0.37 9.00 -3.84
CA LEU A 54 -0.37 10.19 -4.24
C LEU A 54 0.54 11.43 -4.13
N ASN A 55 0.67 12.19 -5.23
CA ASN A 55 1.52 13.40 -5.32
C ASN A 55 2.94 13.24 -4.73
N LYS A 56 3.48 12.01 -4.71
CA LYS A 56 4.76 11.65 -4.04
C LYS A 56 4.83 11.98 -2.54
N GLN A 57 3.70 12.25 -1.88
CA GLN A 57 3.64 12.66 -0.47
C GLN A 57 3.30 11.53 0.48
N THR A 58 2.34 10.70 0.08
CA THR A 58 1.85 9.59 0.90
C THR A 58 1.79 8.32 0.09
N CYS A 59 1.97 7.19 0.77
CA CYS A 59 1.93 5.86 0.20
C CYS A 59 1.22 4.89 1.13
N ALA A 60 0.38 4.04 0.56
CA ALA A 60 -0.20 2.89 1.26
C ALA A 60 -0.13 1.63 0.39
N ALA A 61 -0.08 0.49 1.05
CA ALA A 61 -0.14 -0.83 0.42
C ALA A 61 -1.41 -1.57 0.87
N PHE A 62 -2.11 -2.13 -0.11
CA PHE A 62 -3.36 -2.87 0.06
C PHE A 62 -3.11 -4.34 -0.23
N PHE A 63 -3.33 -5.19 0.76
CA PHE A 63 -3.03 -6.62 0.67
C PHE A 63 -4.29 -7.40 0.30
N GLN A 64 -4.46 -7.70 -0.99
CA GLN A 64 -5.66 -8.34 -1.55
C GLN A 64 -6.97 -7.55 -1.30
N GLU A 65 -6.89 -6.23 -1.13
CA GLU A 65 -8.03 -5.35 -0.81
C GLU A 65 -8.26 -4.29 -1.90
N ASN A 66 -8.57 -4.72 -3.13
CA ASN A 66 -8.75 -3.80 -4.27
C ASN A 66 -9.88 -2.80 -4.04
N ASP A 67 -11.00 -3.22 -3.43
CA ASP A 67 -12.14 -2.34 -3.20
C ASP A 67 -11.79 -1.22 -2.22
N LYS A 68 -10.98 -1.52 -1.20
CA LYS A 68 -10.48 -0.50 -0.26
C LYS A 68 -9.50 0.45 -0.95
N LEU A 69 -8.63 -0.06 -1.84
CA LEU A 69 -7.75 0.78 -2.63
C LEU A 69 -8.56 1.78 -3.47
N LEU A 70 -9.56 1.28 -4.20
CA LEU A 70 -10.43 2.13 -5.04
C LEU A 70 -11.20 3.14 -4.20
N ALA A 71 -11.80 2.72 -3.09
CA ALA A 71 -12.50 3.62 -2.19
C ALA A 71 -11.57 4.72 -1.63
N SER A 72 -10.36 4.36 -1.21
CA SER A 72 -9.39 5.30 -0.63
C SER A 72 -8.92 6.34 -1.65
N VAL A 73 -8.65 5.92 -2.89
CA VAL A 73 -8.21 6.83 -3.96
C VAL A 73 -9.37 7.71 -4.43
N ASN A 74 -10.57 7.16 -4.62
CA ASN A 74 -11.73 7.90 -5.10
C ASN A 74 -12.32 8.86 -4.07
N ALA A 75 -11.98 8.70 -2.79
CA ALA A 75 -12.35 9.65 -1.73
C ALA A 75 -11.53 10.96 -1.77
N GLN A 76 -10.42 10.99 -2.51
CA GLN A 76 -9.56 12.16 -2.60
C GLN A 76 -10.07 13.18 -3.64
N LEU A 77 -9.60 14.42 -3.56
CA LEU A 77 -9.85 15.42 -4.58
C LEU A 77 -8.95 15.17 -5.80
N LEU A 78 -9.46 14.49 -6.82
CA LEU A 78 -8.71 14.18 -8.04
C LEU A 78 -8.78 15.34 -9.04
N ALA A 79 -7.65 15.66 -9.68
CA ALA A 79 -7.63 16.55 -10.83
C ALA A 79 -8.34 15.89 -12.03
N ASP A 80 -8.81 16.72 -12.96
CA ASP A 80 -9.33 16.23 -14.23
C ASP A 80 -8.24 15.42 -14.97
N PRO A 81 -8.57 14.22 -15.48
CA PRO A 81 -7.60 13.40 -16.18
C PRO A 81 -7.14 14.09 -17.45
N VAL A 82 -5.83 14.06 -17.70
CA VAL A 82 -5.26 14.58 -18.96
C VAL A 82 -5.64 13.63 -20.08
N THR A 83 -6.55 14.06 -20.96
CA THR A 83 -6.88 13.37 -22.21
C THR A 83 -6.08 14.00 -23.35
N VAL A 84 -5.27 13.20 -24.04
CA VAL A 84 -4.58 13.57 -25.30
C VAL A 84 -5.41 13.21 -26.52
#